data_AF-A0A9W9Z7T8-F1
#
_entry.id   AF-A0A9W9Z7T8-F1
#
_cell.length_a   1.000
_cell.length_b   1.000
_cell.length_c   1.000
_cell.angle_alpha   90.00
_cell.angle_beta   90.00
_cell.angle_gamma   90.00
#
_symmetry.space_group_name_H-M   'P 1'
#
loop_
_entity.id
_entity.type
_entity.pdbx_description
1 polymer ?
#
loop_
_entity_poly.entity_id
_entity_poly.type
_entity_poly.pdbx_seq_one_letter_code
_entity_poly.pdbx_strand_id
1 'polypeptide(L)'
;MTASVTGLCVTTIFSVLGAKEEILANLANFAYDPINFEHFRKLNVVDLFLDMLTEENEKFIEFGIGGLSNCSLDKENKQHIINNGVLMRQTVLSAITTLMFLTTPQTQQEITSEPVVDCMERFSTSSNARLSNLAKVFLQDLLAEEFSYPLEKRAQDHKHTKTIRVKPASDYA
;
A
#
# COMPACT_ATOMS: atom_id res chain seq x y z
N MET A 1 -20.84 17.15 42.79
CA MET A 1 -19.48 16.66 43.11
C MET A 1 -18.69 16.62 41.84
N THR A 2 -17.57 17.31 41.88
CA THR A 2 -16.64 17.64 40.80
C THR A 2 -15.86 16.45 40.28
N ALA A 3 -15.71 16.35 38.96
CA ALA A 3 -14.46 15.90 38.37
C ALA A 3 -14.07 16.91 37.29
N SER A 4 -13.16 17.79 37.68
CA SER A 4 -12.41 18.65 36.80
C SER A 4 -11.42 17.79 36.02
N VAL A 5 -11.47 17.88 34.69
CA VAL A 5 -10.26 17.83 33.86
C VAL A 5 -10.24 19.14 33.08
N THR A 6 -9.94 20.22 33.79
CA THR A 6 -9.41 21.44 33.19
C THR A 6 -8.14 21.12 32.40
N GLY A 7 -8.02 21.69 31.20
CA GLY A 7 -6.85 22.53 30.98
C GLY A 7 -5.91 22.22 29.83
N LEU A 8 -6.37 21.70 28.69
CA LEU A 8 -5.73 22.06 27.42
C LEU A 8 -6.82 22.55 26.45
N CYS A 9 -6.65 23.79 26.04
CA CYS A 9 -7.60 24.59 25.30
C CYS A 9 -8.02 23.92 23.97
N VAL A 10 -9.28 23.48 23.88
CA VAL A 10 -9.92 23.07 22.61
C VAL A 10 -9.90 24.21 21.59
N THR A 11 -9.72 25.45 22.03
CA THR A 11 -9.67 26.65 21.19
C THR A 11 -8.25 27.09 20.77
N THR A 12 -7.18 26.45 21.25
CA THR A 12 -5.78 26.84 20.90
C THR A 12 -5.05 25.83 20.01
N ILE A 13 -5.62 24.65 19.77
CA ILE A 13 -5.03 23.70 18.80
C ILE A 13 -5.38 24.06 17.34
N PHE A 14 -6.43 24.87 17.12
CA PHE A 14 -6.87 25.25 15.78
C PHE A 14 -6.06 26.40 15.14
N SER A 15 -5.17 27.10 15.85
CA SER A 15 -4.49 28.28 15.30
C SER A 15 -3.32 27.98 14.36
N VAL A 16 -3.00 26.70 14.09
CA VAL A 16 -1.87 26.28 13.23
C VAL A 16 -2.30 25.24 12.19
N LEU A 17 -3.61 25.09 11.96
CA LEU A 17 -4.10 24.24 10.88
C LEU A 17 -4.40 25.08 9.65
N GLY A 18 -4.04 24.58 8.47
CA GLY A 18 -4.52 25.15 7.23
C GLY A 18 -6.05 25.03 7.17
N ALA A 19 -6.73 25.98 6.52
CA ALA A 19 -8.20 25.97 6.44
C ALA A 19 -8.79 24.62 5.97
N LYS A 20 -8.08 23.89 5.12
CA LYS A 20 -8.47 22.54 4.67
C LYS A 20 -8.42 21.49 5.79
N GLU A 21 -7.39 21.54 6.63
CA GLU A 21 -7.21 20.61 7.76
C GLU A 21 -8.29 20.84 8.81
N GLU A 22 -8.63 22.10 9.10
CA GLU A 22 -9.72 22.45 10.00
C GLU A 22 -11.08 21.95 9.49
N ILE A 23 -11.37 22.16 8.20
CA ILE A 23 -12.60 21.64 7.59
C ILE A 23 -12.65 20.11 7.69
N LEU A 24 -11.54 19.44 7.37
CA LEU A 24 -11.47 17.98 7.39
C LEU A 24 -11.62 17.41 8.81
N ALA A 25 -10.99 18.05 9.81
CA ALA A 25 -11.15 17.70 11.21
C ALA A 25 -12.60 17.86 11.69
N ASN A 26 -13.26 18.94 11.30
CA ASN A 26 -14.67 19.18 11.62
C ASN A 26 -15.58 18.14 10.96
N LEU A 27 -15.33 17.79 9.69
CA LEU A 27 -16.06 16.71 9.01
C LEU A 27 -15.85 15.35 9.71
N ALA A 28 -14.63 15.03 10.13
CA ALA A 28 -14.34 13.80 10.86
C ALA A 28 -15.07 13.74 12.21
N ASN A 29 -15.18 14.87 12.91
CA ASN A 29 -15.97 14.99 14.15
C ASN A 29 -17.47 14.82 13.87
N PHE A 30 -18.01 15.40 12.79
CA PHE A 30 -19.42 15.25 12.42
C PHE A 30 -19.77 13.83 11.98
N ALA A 31 -18.81 13.07 11.44
CA ALA A 31 -18.98 11.66 11.10
C ALA A 31 -19.35 10.77 12.30
N TYR A 32 -19.16 11.25 13.53
CA TYR A 32 -19.54 10.49 14.73
C TYR A 32 -21.05 10.31 14.88
N ASP A 33 -21.86 11.26 14.38
CA ASP A 33 -23.32 11.21 14.49
C ASP A 33 -23.96 10.51 13.27
N PRO A 34 -24.68 9.39 13.45
CA PRO A 34 -25.31 8.66 12.37
C PRO A 34 -26.29 9.47 11.51
N ILE A 35 -26.87 10.56 12.04
CA ILE A 35 -27.76 11.44 11.27
C ILE A 35 -27.04 12.05 10.06
N ASN A 36 -25.72 12.18 10.12
CA ASN A 36 -24.92 12.80 9.07
C ASN A 36 -24.56 11.83 7.94
N PHE A 37 -24.75 10.51 8.11
CA PHE A 37 -24.27 9.54 7.12
C PHE A 37 -24.93 9.68 5.75
N GLU A 38 -26.24 9.93 5.69
CA GLU A 38 -26.92 10.16 4.42
C GLU A 38 -26.41 11.45 3.73
N HIS A 39 -26.16 12.50 4.52
CA HIS A 39 -25.58 13.75 4.01
C HIS A 39 -24.16 13.54 3.49
N PHE A 40 -23.36 12.73 4.19
CA PHE A 40 -21.98 12.42 3.81
C PHE A 40 -21.92 11.66 2.50
N ARG A 41 -22.86 10.74 2.25
CA ARG A 41 -22.99 10.07 0.95
C ARG A 41 -23.41 11.05 -0.15
N LYS A 42 -24.41 11.90 0.09
CA LYS A 42 -24.87 12.91 -0.88
C LYS A 42 -23.78 13.92 -1.26
N LEU A 43 -22.91 14.25 -0.31
CA LEU A 43 -21.83 15.22 -0.47
C LEU A 43 -20.47 14.57 -0.81
N ASN A 44 -20.42 13.25 -1.03
CA ASN A 44 -19.20 12.48 -1.29
C ASN A 44 -18.08 12.67 -0.25
N VAL A 45 -18.45 12.92 1.01
CA VAL A 45 -17.49 13.12 2.11
C VAL A 45 -16.73 11.83 2.41
N VAL A 46 -17.35 10.66 2.21
CA VAL A 46 -16.68 9.36 2.39
C VAL A 46 -15.56 9.19 1.36
N ASP A 47 -15.79 9.57 0.10
CA ASP A 47 -14.75 9.55 -0.94
C ASP A 47 -13.67 10.59 -0.69
N LEU A 48 -14.04 11.78 -0.20
CA LEU A 48 -13.07 12.78 0.24
C LEU A 48 -12.10 12.20 1.28
N PHE A 49 -12.61 11.50 2.30
CA PHE A 49 -11.73 10.87 3.29
C PHE A 49 -10.85 9.76 2.71
N LEU A 50 -11.34 9.00 1.71
CA LEU A 50 -10.54 8.01 1.00
C LEU A 50 -9.39 8.65 0.21
N ASP A 51 -9.62 9.79 -0.42
CA ASP A 51 -8.61 10.54 -1.17
C ASP A 51 -7.48 11.04 -0.24
N MET A 52 -7.85 11.47 0.98
CA MET A 52 -6.88 11.94 1.98
C MET A 52 -5.88 10.88 2.44
N LEU A 53 -6.15 9.59 2.23
CA LEU A 53 -5.22 8.50 2.54
C LEU A 53 -3.98 8.48 1.63
N THR A 54 -4.01 9.22 0.52
CA THR A 54 -2.93 9.26 -0.48
C THR A 54 -2.17 10.59 -0.48
N GLU A 55 -2.59 11.54 0.36
CA GLU A 55 -1.92 12.82 0.53
C GLU A 55 -0.62 12.69 1.31
N GLU A 56 0.36 13.56 1.05
CA GLU A 56 1.63 13.56 1.80
C GLU A 56 1.48 14.18 3.20
N ASN A 57 0.45 14.99 3.41
CA ASN A 57 0.22 15.65 4.69
C ASN A 57 -0.34 14.65 5.71
N GLU A 58 0.45 14.36 6.74
CA GLU A 58 0.09 13.44 7.82
C GLU A 58 -1.24 13.81 8.51
N LYS A 59 -1.57 15.10 8.61
CA LYS A 59 -2.85 15.54 9.20
C LYS A 59 -4.05 15.21 8.32
N PHE A 60 -3.91 15.27 7.00
CA PHE A 60 -4.97 14.81 6.11
C PHE A 60 -5.21 13.31 6.24
N ILE A 61 -4.13 12.52 6.30
CA ILE A 61 -4.24 11.08 6.53
C ILE A 61 -4.91 10.80 7.89
N GLU A 62 -4.48 11.47 8.96
CA GLU A 62 -5.02 11.30 10.31
C GLU A 62 -6.53 11.58 10.36
N PHE A 63 -6.96 12.74 9.85
CA PHE A 63 -8.38 13.10 9.83
C PHE A 63 -9.19 12.25 8.84
N GLY A 64 -8.60 11.84 7.71
CA GLY A 64 -9.21 10.93 6.74
C GLY A 64 -9.51 9.57 7.36
N ILE A 65 -8.52 8.95 8.02
CA ILE A 65 -8.70 7.68 8.73
C ILE A 65 -9.72 7.83 9.87
N GLY A 66 -9.65 8.91 10.65
CA GLY A 66 -10.60 9.20 11.72
C GLY A 66 -12.04 9.30 11.21
N GLY A 67 -12.26 10.02 10.10
CA GLY A 67 -13.56 10.15 9.45
C GLY A 67 -14.09 8.83 8.90
N LEU A 68 -13.24 8.03 8.23
CA LEU A 68 -13.60 6.71 7.72
C LEU A 68 -13.96 5.72 8.84
N SER A 69 -13.20 5.75 9.94
CA SER A 69 -13.48 4.93 11.12
C SER A 69 -14.88 5.20 11.65
N ASN A 70 -15.24 6.48 11.83
CA ASN A 70 -16.57 6.89 12.27
C ASN A 70 -17.65 6.50 11.24
N CYS A 71 -17.41 6.71 9.95
CA CYS A 71 -18.36 6.34 8.89
C CYS A 71 -18.57 4.82 8.77
N SER A 72 -17.58 4.00 9.14
CA SER A 72 -17.63 2.54 9.02
C SER A 72 -18.65 1.86 9.94
N LEU A 73 -19.21 2.61 10.91
CA LEU A 73 -20.30 2.16 11.77
C LEU A 73 -21.61 1.95 10.99
N ASP A 74 -21.78 2.59 9.83
CA ASP A 74 -22.91 2.38 8.93
C ASP A 74 -22.61 1.31 7.87
N LYS A 75 -23.61 0.46 7.61
CA LYS A 75 -23.46 -0.69 6.69
C LYS A 75 -23.21 -0.25 5.25
N GLU A 76 -23.88 0.81 4.80
CA GLU A 76 -23.76 1.31 3.43
C GLU A 76 -22.40 1.98 3.22
N ASN A 77 -22.00 2.85 4.15
CA ASN A 77 -20.68 3.47 4.15
C ASN A 77 -19.57 2.42 4.22
N LYS A 78 -19.71 1.39 5.08
CA LYS A 78 -18.74 0.30 5.17
C LYS A 78 -18.56 -0.41 3.83
N GLN A 79 -19.66 -0.73 3.14
CA GLN A 79 -19.59 -1.37 1.83
C GLN A 79 -18.93 -0.46 0.79
N HIS A 80 -19.23 0.83 0.81
CA HIS A 80 -18.60 1.83 -0.05
C HIS A 80 -17.09 1.92 0.19
N ILE A 81 -16.68 1.98 1.46
CA ILE A 81 -15.26 2.01 1.86
C ILE A 81 -14.55 0.73 1.43
N ILE A 82 -15.18 -0.45 1.52
CA ILE A 82 -14.57 -1.70 1.05
C ILE A 82 -14.40 -1.68 -0.47
N ASN A 83 -15.40 -1.20 -1.21
CA ASN A 83 -15.37 -1.18 -2.67
C ASN A 83 -14.32 -0.18 -3.21
N ASN A 84 -14.15 0.95 -2.52
CA ASN A 84 -13.32 2.06 -2.99
C ASN A 84 -12.00 2.21 -2.21
N GLY A 85 -11.83 1.46 -1.12
CA GLY A 85 -10.74 1.51 -0.16
C GLY A 85 -9.37 1.25 -0.77
N VAL A 86 -8.69 2.33 -1.11
CA VAL A 86 -7.37 2.41 -1.72
C VAL A 86 -6.28 1.69 -0.88
N LEU A 87 -6.52 1.45 0.42
CA LEU A 87 -5.62 0.73 1.32
C LEU A 87 -5.37 -0.73 0.91
N MET A 88 -6.38 -1.43 0.37
CA MET A 88 -6.13 -2.73 -0.28
C MET A 88 -5.40 -2.56 -1.61
N ARG A 89 -5.72 -1.53 -2.39
CA ARG A 89 -5.18 -1.33 -3.74
C ARG A 89 -3.69 -1.00 -3.73
N GLN A 90 -3.21 -0.12 -2.85
CA GLN A 90 -1.78 0.18 -2.73
C GLN A 90 -1.01 -0.98 -2.12
N THR A 91 -1.54 -1.64 -1.09
CA THR A 91 -0.88 -2.82 -0.50
C THR A 91 -0.76 -3.94 -1.52
N VAL A 92 -1.79 -4.16 -2.35
CA VAL A 92 -1.75 -5.16 -3.43
C VAL A 92 -0.77 -4.74 -4.53
N LEU A 93 -0.77 -3.50 -5.00
CA LEU A 93 0.20 -3.04 -6.00
C LEU A 93 1.65 -3.13 -5.50
N SER A 94 1.89 -2.71 -4.26
CA SER A 94 3.18 -2.82 -3.60
C SER A 94 3.58 -4.29 -3.40
N ALA A 95 2.65 -5.16 -3.02
CA ALA A 95 2.89 -6.59 -2.89
C ALA A 95 3.25 -7.23 -4.24
N ILE A 96 2.50 -6.96 -5.31
CA ILE A 96 2.80 -7.45 -6.67
C ILE A 96 4.18 -6.97 -7.11
N THR A 97 4.46 -5.68 -6.95
CA THR A 97 5.76 -5.09 -7.33
C THR A 97 6.91 -5.68 -6.49
N THR A 98 6.68 -5.94 -5.19
CA THR A 98 7.66 -6.56 -4.30
C THR A 98 7.93 -7.99 -4.71
N LEU A 99 6.91 -8.77 -5.07
CA LEU A 99 7.08 -10.13 -5.60
C LEU A 99 7.91 -10.13 -6.90
N MET A 100 7.67 -9.16 -7.79
CA MET A 100 8.50 -8.99 -8.99
C MET A 100 9.98 -8.73 -8.64
N PHE A 101 10.26 -7.87 -7.65
CA PHE A 101 11.63 -7.60 -7.21
C PHE A 101 12.29 -8.76 -6.44
N LEU A 102 11.50 -9.56 -5.72
CA LEU A 102 11.98 -10.73 -4.99
C LEU A 102 12.12 -11.97 -5.88
N THR A 103 11.79 -11.86 -7.16
CA THR A 103 11.95 -12.97 -8.11
C THR A 103 13.44 -13.23 -8.34
N THR A 104 13.85 -14.44 -7.95
CA THR A 104 15.15 -15.03 -8.22
C THR A 104 14.92 -16.47 -8.69
N PRO A 105 15.88 -17.13 -9.36
CA PRO A 105 15.72 -18.52 -9.78
C PRO A 105 15.31 -19.48 -8.65
N GLN A 106 15.66 -19.16 -7.40
CA GLN A 106 15.34 -19.96 -6.22
C GLN A 106 13.93 -19.70 -5.68
N THR A 107 13.41 -18.48 -5.83
CA THR A 107 12.10 -18.05 -5.29
C THR A 107 10.99 -18.09 -6.33
N GLN A 108 11.34 -18.24 -7.63
CA GLN A 108 10.40 -18.19 -8.75
C GLN A 108 9.25 -19.20 -8.61
N GLN A 109 9.54 -20.47 -8.29
CA GLN A 109 8.49 -21.49 -8.14
C GLN A 109 7.49 -21.22 -7.01
N GLU A 110 7.93 -20.53 -5.94
CA GLU A 110 7.05 -20.14 -4.84
C GLU A 110 6.19 -18.92 -5.22
N ILE A 111 6.82 -17.94 -5.88
CA ILE A 111 6.18 -16.71 -6.34
C ILE A 111 5.20 -16.97 -7.49
N THR A 112 5.46 -17.96 -8.36
CA THR A 112 4.55 -18.40 -9.44
C THR A 112 3.69 -19.59 -9.04
N SER A 113 3.47 -19.81 -7.74
CA SER A 113 2.57 -20.86 -7.28
C SER A 113 1.14 -20.62 -7.76
N GLU A 114 0.39 -21.70 -7.97
CA GLU A 114 -1.00 -21.70 -8.44
C GLU A 114 -1.90 -20.65 -7.75
N PRO A 115 -1.92 -20.51 -6.40
CA PRO A 115 -2.76 -19.49 -5.76
C PRO A 115 -2.35 -18.04 -6.09
N VAL A 116 -1.07 -17.80 -6.37
CA VAL A 116 -0.57 -16.47 -6.75
C VAL A 116 -0.95 -16.20 -8.21
N VAL A 117 -0.78 -17.19 -9.10
CA VAL A 117 -1.17 -17.06 -10.51
C VAL A 117 -2.67 -16.80 -10.66
N ASP A 118 -3.52 -17.58 -9.99
CA ASP A 118 -4.97 -17.37 -9.98
C ASP A 118 -5.36 -15.96 -9.51
N CYS A 119 -4.65 -15.45 -8.51
CA CYS A 119 -4.85 -14.10 -8.00
C CYS A 119 -4.49 -13.04 -9.04
N MET A 120 -3.36 -13.22 -9.73
CA MET A 120 -2.89 -12.32 -10.78
C MET A 120 -3.79 -12.37 -12.02
N GLU A 121 -4.30 -13.54 -12.41
CA GLU A 121 -5.29 -13.66 -13.50
C GLU A 121 -6.55 -12.87 -13.17
N ARG A 122 -7.08 -13.00 -11.94
CA ARG A 122 -8.22 -12.19 -11.49
C ARG A 122 -7.92 -10.69 -11.55
N PHE A 123 -6.75 -10.27 -11.06
CA PHE A 123 -6.33 -8.87 -11.08
C PHE A 123 -6.14 -8.32 -12.49
N SER A 124 -5.72 -9.16 -13.44
CA SER A 124 -5.56 -8.78 -14.85
C SER A 124 -6.87 -8.30 -15.49
N THR A 125 -8.02 -8.74 -14.98
CA THR A 125 -9.36 -8.38 -15.47
C THR A 125 -9.99 -7.20 -14.72
N SER A 126 -9.30 -6.62 -13.74
CA SER A 126 -9.79 -5.49 -12.96
C SER A 126 -10.03 -4.25 -13.81
N SER A 127 -11.07 -3.47 -13.49
CA SER A 127 -11.33 -2.13 -14.07
C SER A 127 -10.26 -1.10 -13.70
N ASN A 128 -9.41 -1.39 -12.71
CA ASN A 128 -8.28 -0.56 -12.35
C ASN A 128 -7.11 -0.80 -13.32
N ALA A 129 -6.90 0.13 -14.26
CA ALA A 129 -5.86 0.06 -15.28
C ALA A 129 -4.45 -0.21 -14.70
N ARG A 130 -4.08 0.40 -13.57
CA ARG A 130 -2.75 0.18 -12.95
C ARG A 130 -2.59 -1.25 -12.42
N LEU A 131 -3.61 -1.76 -11.73
CA LEU A 131 -3.60 -3.13 -11.19
C LEU A 131 -3.66 -4.17 -12.31
N SER A 132 -4.53 -3.96 -13.30
CA SER A 132 -4.63 -4.82 -14.49
C SER A 132 -3.30 -4.87 -15.24
N ASN A 133 -2.66 -3.73 -15.45
CA ASN A 133 -1.38 -3.67 -16.15
C ASN A 133 -0.26 -4.37 -15.37
N LEU A 134 -0.12 -4.12 -14.06
CA LEU A 134 0.90 -4.77 -13.24
C LEU A 134 0.71 -6.28 -13.15
N ALA A 135 -0.54 -6.75 -13.01
CA ALA A 135 -0.83 -8.18 -13.02
C ALA A 135 -0.51 -8.82 -14.37
N LYS A 136 -0.81 -8.14 -15.49
CA LYS A 136 -0.42 -8.60 -16.84
C LYS A 136 1.09 -8.68 -17.01
N VAL A 137 1.82 -7.67 -16.54
CA VAL A 137 3.30 -7.67 -16.58
C VAL A 137 3.84 -8.82 -15.73
N PHE A 138 3.32 -9.02 -14.51
CA PHE A 138 3.70 -10.15 -13.65
C PHE A 138 3.50 -11.50 -14.38
N LEU A 139 2.32 -11.72 -14.98
CA LEU A 139 2.01 -12.96 -15.70
C LEU A 139 2.88 -13.13 -16.96
N GLN A 140 3.20 -12.03 -17.67
CA GLN A 140 4.04 -12.08 -18.86
C GLN A 140 5.49 -12.36 -18.52
N ASP A 141 6.08 -11.59 -17.60
CA ASP A 141 7.52 -11.65 -17.33
C ASP A 141 7.91 -12.90 -16.55
N LEU A 142 7.06 -13.36 -15.62
CA LEU A 142 7.41 -14.45 -14.71
C LEU A 142 6.98 -15.84 -15.21
N LEU A 143 5.94 -15.91 -16.05
CA LEU A 143 5.50 -17.18 -16.65
C LEU A 143 6.09 -17.42 -18.06
N ALA A 144 6.54 -16.38 -18.76
CA ALA A 144 7.23 -16.57 -20.05
C ALA A 144 8.66 -17.12 -19.90
N GLU A 145 9.25 -17.08 -18.70
CA GLU A 145 10.57 -17.66 -18.43
C GLU A 145 10.61 -19.19 -18.42
N GLU A 146 9.47 -19.90 -18.57
CA GLU A 146 9.48 -21.35 -18.72
C GLU A 146 10.04 -21.84 -20.07
N PHE A 147 10.30 -20.96 -21.05
CA PHE A 147 10.79 -21.38 -22.37
C PHE A 147 11.86 -20.45 -22.98
N SER A 148 13.06 -20.32 -22.37
CA SER A 148 14.24 -19.82 -23.12
C SER A 148 15.61 -20.05 -22.44
N TYR A 149 16.16 -21.24 -22.65
CA TYR A 149 17.58 -21.68 -22.71
C TYR A 149 18.36 -22.23 -21.49
N PRO A 150 19.24 -23.25 -21.73
CA PRO A 150 19.91 -24.07 -20.72
C PRO A 150 21.13 -23.41 -20.04
N LEU A 151 21.34 -23.77 -18.77
CA LEU A 151 22.33 -23.23 -17.84
C LEU A 151 23.81 -23.62 -18.06
N GLU A 152 24.22 -24.23 -19.18
CA GLU A 152 25.57 -24.80 -19.28
C GLU A 152 26.69 -23.86 -19.76
N LYS A 153 26.43 -22.59 -20.09
CA LYS A 153 27.48 -21.67 -20.59
C LYS A 153 28.02 -20.62 -19.64
N ARG A 154 27.54 -20.53 -18.39
CA ARG A 154 28.10 -19.58 -17.39
C ARG A 154 29.27 -20.14 -16.58
N ALA A 155 29.68 -21.39 -16.79
CA ALA A 155 30.80 -22.02 -16.09
C ALA A 155 32.16 -21.96 -16.82
N GLN A 156 32.27 -21.37 -18.02
CA GLN A 156 33.52 -21.39 -18.80
C GLN A 156 34.28 -20.06 -18.93
N ASP A 157 33.69 -18.90 -18.60
CA ASP A 157 34.42 -17.62 -18.64
C ASP A 157 35.11 -17.21 -17.33
N HIS A 158 34.98 -18.01 -16.26
CA HIS A 158 35.77 -17.84 -15.03
C HIS A 158 37.14 -18.53 -15.04
N LYS A 159 37.68 -18.89 -16.22
CA LYS A 159 39.07 -19.38 -16.35
C LYS A 159 40.14 -18.31 -16.58
N HIS A 160 39.81 -17.02 -16.54
CA HIS A 160 40.85 -16.00 -16.72
C HIS A 160 40.67 -14.71 -15.91
N THR A 161 40.63 -14.79 -14.58
CA THR A 161 41.09 -13.65 -13.74
C THR A 161 41.70 -14.12 -12.41
N LYS A 162 43.03 -14.31 -12.47
CA LYS A 162 44.08 -14.14 -11.45
C LYS A 162 43.78 -14.52 -9.99
N THR A 163 44.41 -15.63 -9.58
CA THR A 163 44.76 -16.00 -8.20
C THR A 163 45.39 -14.81 -7.45
N ILE A 164 44.70 -14.28 -6.45
CA ILE A 164 45.31 -13.45 -5.42
C ILE A 164 45.94 -14.42 -4.40
N ARG A 165 47.28 -14.52 -4.42
CA ARG A 165 48.05 -15.21 -3.39
C ARG A 165 47.95 -14.38 -2.10
N VAL A 166 47.12 -14.82 -1.16
CA VAL A 166 47.15 -14.29 0.22
C VAL A 166 48.43 -14.82 0.86
N LYS A 167 49.32 -13.92 1.30
CA LYS A 167 50.51 -14.32 2.08
C LYS A 167 50.09 -14.81 3.45
N PRO A 168 50.67 -15.90 3.98
CA PRO A 168 50.37 -16.38 5.33
C PRO A 168 50.82 -15.37 6.40
N ALA A 169 50.08 -15.33 7.51
CA ALA A 169 50.20 -14.35 8.59
C ALA A 169 51.49 -14.44 9.44
N SER A 170 52.50 -15.21 9.01
CA SER A 170 53.81 -15.31 9.69
C SER A 170 54.81 -14.23 9.26
N ASP A 171 54.50 -13.43 8.24
CA ASP A 171 55.41 -12.41 7.68
C ASP A 171 55.23 -11.00 8.30
N TYR A 172 54.44 -10.88 9.39
CA TYR A 172 54.19 -9.60 10.08
C TYR A 172 54.70 -9.58 11.53
N ALA A 173 55.76 -10.33 11.83
CA ALA A 173 56.53 -10.22 13.06
C ALA A 173 57.80 -9.40 12.84
#